data_AF-A0A0Q7RYT8-F1
#
_entry.id   AF-A0A0Q7RYT8-F1
#
_cell.length_a   1.000
_cell.length_b   1.000
_cell.length_c   1.000
_cell.angle_alpha   90.00
_cell.angle_beta   90.00
_cell.angle_gamma   90.00
#
_symmetry.space_group_name_H-M   'P 1'
#
loop_
_entity.id
_entity.type
_entity.pdbx_description
1 polymer ?
#
loop_
_entity_poly.entity_id
_entity_poly.type
_entity_poly.pdbx_seq_one_letter_code
_entity_poly.pdbx_strand_id
1 'polypeptide(L)'
;MSGAGSKGAHGGVSGGRDEHHVARHFVICKEIMLGFFNGREQYDVLIDPGQGTLMFDGSDIYWLIDNEQRMSDTINHAIGIWLRDGSIEEVMAPPSPSTAAGSDEPPGRKHEE
;
A
#
# COMPACT_ATOMS: atom_id res chain seq x y z
N MET A 1 15.95 8.82 -68.39
CA MET A 1 15.73 7.57 -67.64
C MET A 1 15.69 7.95 -66.17
N SER A 2 14.49 8.04 -65.59
CA SER A 2 13.96 7.06 -64.60
C SER A 2 14.67 7.19 -63.24
N GLY A 3 14.03 7.46 -62.10
CA GLY A 3 12.63 7.25 -61.76
C GLY A 3 12.16 8.02 -60.52
N ALA A 4 10.87 7.81 -60.27
CA ALA A 4 10.00 8.47 -59.31
C ALA A 4 10.11 7.89 -57.89
N GLY A 5 9.46 8.57 -56.93
CA GLY A 5 8.71 7.87 -55.88
C GLY A 5 8.90 8.38 -54.46
N SER A 6 8.00 9.25 -54.02
CA SER A 6 7.75 9.60 -52.62
C SER A 6 7.14 8.43 -51.82
N LYS A 7 7.45 8.36 -50.51
CA LYS A 7 6.71 7.82 -49.33
C LYS A 7 7.73 7.26 -48.34
N GLY A 8 7.61 7.38 -47.01
CA GLY A 8 6.46 7.70 -46.19
C GLY A 8 6.88 8.18 -44.79
N ALA A 9 5.92 8.80 -44.13
CA ALA A 9 5.98 9.19 -42.73
C ALA A 9 5.61 8.00 -41.83
N HIS A 10 6.37 7.80 -40.75
CA HIS A 10 5.96 7.22 -39.46
C HIS A 10 6.99 7.81 -38.46
N GLY A 11 6.63 8.55 -37.41
CA GLY A 11 5.51 8.34 -36.51
C GLY A 11 5.98 7.41 -35.40
N GLY A 12 6.50 7.97 -34.30
CA GLY A 12 7.02 7.22 -33.16
C GLY A 12 7.53 8.14 -32.07
N VAL A 13 6.58 8.78 -31.39
CA VAL A 13 6.79 9.62 -30.20
C VAL A 13 7.56 8.80 -29.17
N SER A 14 8.79 9.20 -28.86
CA SER A 14 9.53 8.70 -27.70
C SER A 14 8.95 9.34 -26.44
N GLY A 15 7.71 8.96 -26.12
CA GLY A 15 7.03 9.31 -24.89
C GLY A 15 7.50 8.35 -23.79
N GLY A 16 8.78 8.46 -23.41
CA GLY A 16 9.24 7.90 -22.14
C GLY A 16 8.65 8.74 -21.03
N ARG A 17 7.42 8.43 -20.64
CA ARG A 17 6.88 8.95 -19.38
C ARG A 17 7.69 8.28 -18.29
N ASP A 18 8.58 9.04 -17.66
CA ASP A 18 8.83 8.91 -16.22
C ASP A 18 7.51 9.20 -15.50
N GLU A 19 6.55 8.28 -15.62
CA GLU A 19 5.46 8.16 -14.67
C GLU A 19 6.12 7.60 -13.41
N HIS A 20 6.66 8.51 -12.59
CA HIS A 20 6.92 8.20 -11.19
C HIS A 20 5.60 7.68 -10.62
N HIS A 21 5.44 6.36 -10.53
CA HIS A 21 4.29 5.78 -9.88
C HIS A 21 4.32 6.27 -8.44
N VAL A 22 3.42 7.19 -8.13
CA VAL A 22 3.29 7.74 -6.78
C VAL A 22 2.80 6.59 -5.91
N ALA A 23 3.58 6.23 -4.89
CA ALA A 23 3.21 5.18 -3.97
C ALA A 23 1.87 5.50 -3.30
N ARG A 24 0.91 4.59 -3.43
CA ARG A 24 -0.43 4.70 -2.86
C ARG A 24 -0.44 4.03 -1.50
N HIS A 25 -1.09 4.64 -0.54
CA HIS A 25 -1.17 4.13 0.83
C HIS A 25 -2.61 3.81 1.17
N PHE A 26 -2.82 2.74 1.94
CA PHE A 26 -4.15 2.29 2.32
C PHE A 26 -4.24 1.92 3.78
N VAL A 27 -5.34 2.30 4.41
CA VAL A 27 -5.74 1.76 5.71
C VAL A 27 -6.52 0.46 5.49
N ILE A 28 -6.36 -0.48 6.40
CA ILE A 28 -7.06 -1.77 6.38
C ILE A 28 -8.34 -1.62 7.21
N CYS A 29 -9.49 -1.73 6.55
CA CYS A 29 -10.82 -1.53 7.13
C CYS A 29 -11.52 -2.87 7.46
N LYS A 30 -11.15 -3.95 6.76
CA LYS A 30 -11.59 -5.32 7.04
C LYS A 30 -10.40 -6.26 6.98
N GLU A 31 -10.58 -7.45 7.55
CA GLU A 31 -9.58 -8.51 7.50
C GLU A 31 -9.17 -8.82 6.04
N ILE A 32 -7.87 -8.89 5.79
CA ILE A 32 -7.29 -9.27 4.49
C ILE A 32 -6.20 -10.32 4.68
N MET A 33 -5.92 -11.10 3.63
CA MET A 33 -4.85 -12.09 3.65
C MET A 33 -3.72 -11.67 2.72
N LEU A 34 -2.50 -11.64 3.26
CA LEU A 34 -1.27 -11.40 2.51
C LEU A 34 -0.38 -12.64 2.48
N GLY A 35 0.10 -13.01 1.30
CA GLY A 35 1.12 -14.03 1.12
C GLY A 35 2.52 -13.44 1.22
N PHE A 36 3.45 -14.23 1.76
CA PHE A 36 4.86 -13.86 1.93
C PHE A 36 5.77 -15.05 1.63
N PHE A 37 7.03 -14.76 1.27
CA PHE A 37 8.09 -15.73 1.12
C PHE A 37 9.33 -15.31 1.91
N ASN A 38 9.88 -16.21 2.73
CA ASN A 38 11.07 -15.95 3.54
C ASN A 38 12.37 -16.52 2.94
N GLY A 39 12.36 -16.91 1.66
CA GLY A 39 13.48 -17.59 1.02
C GLY A 39 13.47 -19.11 1.17
N ARG A 40 12.60 -19.67 2.03
CA ARG A 40 12.48 -21.12 2.26
C ARG A 40 11.07 -21.62 2.01
N GLU A 41 10.07 -20.92 2.51
CA GLU A 41 8.67 -21.31 2.44
C GLU A 41 7.78 -20.11 2.13
N GLN A 42 6.65 -20.40 1.47
CA GLN A 42 5.55 -19.46 1.29
C GLN A 42 4.53 -19.68 2.41
N TYR A 43 4.01 -18.57 2.94
CA TYR A 43 3.02 -18.58 4.01
C TYR A 43 2.09 -17.38 3.89
N ASP A 44 0.86 -17.55 4.39
CA ASP A 44 -0.15 -16.51 4.42
C ASP A 44 -0.29 -15.93 5.83
N VAL A 45 -0.55 -14.63 5.90
CA VAL A 45 -0.85 -13.90 7.14
C VAL A 45 -2.19 -13.21 6.98
N LEU A 46 -3.07 -13.45 7.94
CA LEU A 46 -4.34 -12.75 8.08
C LEU A 46 -4.08 -11.46 8.88
N ILE A 47 -4.51 -10.32 8.33
CA ILE A 47 -4.23 -8.99 8.89
C ILE A 47 -5.56 -8.33 9.26
N ASP A 48 -5.69 -8.00 10.53
CA ASP A 48 -6.85 -7.29 11.09
C ASP A 48 -6.78 -5.77 10.85
N PRO A 49 -7.92 -5.08 10.88
CA PRO A 49 -7.94 -3.62 10.91
C PRO A 49 -7.07 -3.04 12.03
N GLY A 50 -6.27 -2.04 11.68
CA GLY A 50 -5.35 -1.37 12.63
C GLY A 50 -4.00 -2.06 12.80
N GLN A 51 -3.77 -3.26 12.27
CA GLN A 51 -2.46 -3.92 12.25
C GLN A 51 -1.59 -3.38 11.11
N GLY A 52 -1.32 -2.07 11.11
CA GLY A 52 -0.51 -1.40 10.11
C GLY A 52 -1.30 -0.88 8.89
N THR A 53 -0.58 -0.62 7.80
CA THR A 53 -1.12 -0.08 6.55
C THR A 53 -0.53 -0.81 5.34
N LEU A 54 -1.18 -0.67 4.18
CA LEU A 54 -0.60 -1.15 2.92
C LEU A 54 0.02 0.01 2.14
N MET A 55 1.11 -0.28 1.43
CA MET A 55 1.65 0.56 0.38
C MET A 55 1.65 -0.21 -0.93
N PHE A 56 1.26 0.45 -2.03
CA PHE A 56 1.37 -0.08 -3.38
C PHE A 56 2.17 0.91 -4.23
N ASP A 57 3.33 0.50 -4.73
CA ASP A 57 4.22 1.35 -5.53
C ASP A 57 3.91 1.30 -7.04
N GLY A 58 2.83 0.62 -7.42
CA GLY A 58 2.47 0.36 -8.82
C GLY A 58 2.91 -1.03 -9.31
N SER A 59 3.83 -1.69 -8.60
CA SER A 59 4.36 -3.01 -8.91
C SER A 59 4.18 -3.99 -7.78
N ASP A 60 4.37 -3.59 -6.54
CA ASP A 60 4.46 -4.50 -5.40
C ASP A 60 3.59 -4.00 -4.24
N ILE A 61 3.03 -4.95 -3.50
CA ILE A 61 2.26 -4.68 -2.28
C ILE A 61 3.19 -4.82 -1.09
N TYR A 62 3.21 -3.82 -0.22
CA TYR A 62 3.97 -3.86 1.02
C TYR A 62 3.05 -3.68 2.21
N TRP A 63 3.32 -4.45 3.26
CA TRP A 63 2.73 -4.26 4.58
C TRP A 63 3.67 -3.42 5.43
N LEU A 64 3.17 -2.29 5.91
CA LEU A 64 3.90 -1.36 6.78
C LEU A 64 3.41 -1.55 8.21
N ILE A 65 4.26 -2.08 9.08
CA ILE A 65 3.96 -2.37 10.48
C ILE A 65 5.21 -2.21 11.36
N ASP A 66 5.07 -1.65 12.56
CA ASP A 66 6.16 -1.51 13.54
C ASP A 66 7.46 -0.89 12.99
N ASN A 67 7.33 0.09 12.09
CA ASN A 67 8.42 0.73 11.35
C ASN A 67 9.19 -0.20 10.39
N GLU A 68 8.65 -1.38 10.11
CA GLU A 68 9.13 -2.31 9.10
C GLU A 68 8.26 -2.25 7.84
N GLN A 69 8.90 -2.54 6.70
CA GLN A 69 8.25 -2.69 5.41
C GLN A 69 8.46 -4.13 4.93
N ARG A 70 7.37 -4.87 4.76
CA ARG A 70 7.39 -6.28 4.33
C ARG A 70 6.73 -6.39 2.97
N MET A 71 7.49 -6.79 1.95
CA MET A 71 6.97 -7.06 0.61
C MET A 71 6.11 -8.33 0.65
N SER A 72 4.89 -8.23 0.12
CA SER A 72 3.97 -9.35 -0.04
C SER A 72 4.08 -9.93 -1.45
N ASP A 73 3.96 -11.26 -1.54
CA ASP A 73 3.83 -11.98 -2.82
C ASP A 73 2.39 -12.08 -3.30
N THR A 74 1.44 -11.45 -2.59
CA THR A 74 0.04 -11.39 -3.04
C THR A 74 -0.03 -10.69 -4.38
N ILE A 75 -0.81 -11.27 -5.30
CA ILE A 75 -1.03 -10.71 -6.63
C ILE A 75 -1.54 -9.25 -6.56
N ASN A 76 -0.91 -8.35 -7.32
CA ASN A 76 -1.19 -6.91 -7.29
C ASN A 76 -2.65 -6.53 -7.55
N HIS A 77 -3.36 -7.36 -8.32
CA HIS A 77 -4.79 -7.16 -8.62
C HIS A 77 -5.68 -7.20 -7.36
N ALA A 78 -5.18 -7.73 -6.24
CA ALA A 78 -5.88 -7.73 -4.96
C ALA A 78 -6.22 -6.31 -4.48
N ILE A 79 -5.37 -5.30 -4.73
CA ILE A 79 -5.64 -3.90 -4.38
C ILE A 79 -6.98 -3.42 -4.95
N GLY A 80 -7.26 -3.72 -6.22
CA GLY A 80 -8.51 -3.32 -6.86
C GLY A 80 -9.74 -4.05 -6.33
N ILE A 81 -9.57 -5.28 -5.83
CA ILE A 81 -10.64 -6.07 -5.22
C ILE A 81 -10.96 -5.51 -3.84
N TRP A 82 -9.94 -5.31 -3.01
CA TRP A 82 -10.10 -4.78 -1.64
C TRP A 82 -10.64 -3.35 -1.60
N LEU A 83 -10.31 -2.52 -2.59
CA LEU A 83 -10.93 -1.20 -2.73
C LEU A 83 -12.43 -1.31 -3.06
N ARG A 84 -12.80 -2.26 -3.92
CA ARG A 84 -14.19 -2.42 -4.38
C ARG A 84 -15.10 -2.99 -3.29
N ASP A 85 -14.58 -3.92 -2.49
CA ASP A 85 -15.34 -4.52 -1.40
C ASP A 85 -15.23 -3.74 -0.07
N GLY A 86 -14.41 -2.69 -0.03
CA GLY A 86 -14.21 -1.83 1.14
C GLY A 86 -13.39 -2.49 2.24
N SER A 87 -12.51 -3.44 1.90
CA SER A 87 -11.54 -4.00 2.85
C SER A 87 -10.34 -3.08 3.08
N ILE A 88 -10.04 -2.20 2.12
CA ILE A 88 -9.05 -1.13 2.28
C ILE A 88 -9.59 0.21 1.77
N GLU A 89 -9.05 1.30 2.30
CA GLU A 89 -9.33 2.66 1.84
C GLU A 89 -8.04 3.44 1.57
N GLU A 90 -7.99 4.16 0.45
CA GLU A 90 -6.81 4.95 0.07
C GLU A 90 -6.69 6.23 0.90
N VAL A 91 -5.48 6.51 1.37
CA VAL A 91 -5.15 7.69 2.18
C VAL A 91 -3.99 8.47 1.58
N MET A 92 -4.06 9.81 1.61
CA MET A 92 -3.02 10.68 1.05
C MET A 92 -1.74 10.72 1.90
N ALA A 93 -1.83 10.35 3.18
CA ALA A 93 -0.71 10.13 4.07
C ALA A 93 -1.08 9.01 5.05
N PRO A 94 -0.16 8.09 5.36
CA PRO A 94 -0.42 7.10 6.41
C PRO A 94 -0.74 7.85 7.72
N PRO A 95 -1.72 7.38 8.50
CA PRO A 95 -2.03 8.02 9.78
C PRO A 95 -0.74 8.09 10.61
N SER A 96 -0.38 9.31 11.02
CA SER A 96 0.77 9.49 11.91
C SER A 96 0.53 8.66 13.18
N PRO A 97 1.55 7.98 13.73
CA PRO A 97 1.44 7.34 15.04
C PRO A 97 1.42 8.43 16.12
N SER A 98 0.33 9.17 16.22
CA SER A 98 0.17 10.23 17.20
C SER A 98 -1.17 10.09 17.91
N THR A 99 -1.03 9.79 19.20
CA THR A 99 -1.96 10.17 20.27
C THR A 99 -3.10 9.18 20.56
N ALA A 100 -2.73 7.98 21.01
CA ALA A 100 -3.46 7.38 22.15
C ALA A 100 -3.03 8.12 23.43
N ALA A 101 -3.51 9.36 23.59
CA ALA A 101 -3.42 10.09 24.85
C ALA A 101 -4.77 10.74 25.14
N GLY A 102 -5.35 10.32 26.26
CA GLY A 102 -6.62 10.76 26.83
C GLY A 102 -7.54 9.57 27.04
N SER A 103 -8.03 9.23 28.23
CA SER A 103 -7.96 9.77 29.59
C SER A 103 -8.39 8.59 30.48
N ASP A 104 -7.91 8.35 31.70
CA ASP A 104 -8.30 9.07 32.91
C ASP A 104 -7.51 8.45 34.08
N GLU A 105 -6.59 9.20 34.68
CA GLU A 105 -6.06 8.88 36.01
C GLU A 105 -6.91 9.69 37.01
N PRO A 106 -7.69 9.07 37.90
CA PRO A 106 -8.40 9.82 38.92
C PRO A 106 -7.43 10.23 40.05
N PRO A 107 -7.40 11.51 40.45
CA PRO A 107 -6.53 11.99 41.52
C PRO A 107 -7.11 11.60 42.88
N GLY A 108 -6.27 10.99 43.71
CA GLY A 108 -6.27 11.15 45.17
C GLY A 108 -7.49 10.67 45.95
N ARG A 109 -7.30 9.61 46.75
CA ARG A 109 -7.83 9.58 48.12
C ARG A 109 -6.70 9.30 49.09
N LYS A 110 -6.41 10.31 49.92
CA LYS A 110 -5.64 10.19 51.15
C LYS A 110 -6.36 9.22 52.07
N HIS A 111 -5.66 8.22 52.61
CA HIS A 111 -6.06 7.63 53.89
C HIS A 111 -5.10 8.18 54.94
N GLU A 112 -5.66 9.06 55.77
CA GLU A 112 -5.17 9.34 57.11
C GLU A 112 -5.95 8.43 58.08
N GLU A 113 -5.23 8.00 59.12
CA GLU A 113 -5.60 7.17 60.28
C GLU A 113 -5.55 5.64 60.14
#